data_AF-A0A4Y2MTC7-F1
#
_entry.id   AF-A0A4Y2MTC7-F1
#
_cell.length_a   1.000
_cell.length_b   1.000
_cell.length_c   1.000
_cell.angle_alpha   90.00
_cell.angle_beta   90.00
_cell.angle_gamma   90.00
#
_symmetry.space_group_name_H-M   'P 1'
#
loop_
_entity.id
_entity.type
_entity.pdbx_description
1 polymer ?
#
loop_
_entity_poly.entity_id
_entity_poly.type
_entity_poly.pdbx_seq_one_letter_code
_entity_poly.pdbx_strand_id
1 'polypeptide(L)'
;MFQHIDGQTARPKSFSGSIGQQLTCYEKLPVLDYGPTDCSIPDIDRNFLSKDQQYLLDISNAISLDHYPEDLAKRNPSALFHSRWLTAANRVLRLYTSSIDPSGNLKEIVCFIVN
;
A
#
# COMPACT_ATOMS: atom_id res chain seq x y z
N MET A 1 4.17 6.57 -13.35
CA MET A 1 4.24 5.22 -12.77
C MET A 1 2.88 4.55 -12.70
N PHE A 2 1.95 4.97 -11.84
CA PHE A 2 0.59 4.42 -11.83
C PHE A 2 -0.10 4.45 -13.21
N GLN A 3 0.05 5.55 -13.98
CA GLN A 3 -0.46 5.62 -15.35
C GLN A 3 0.18 4.64 -16.34
N HIS A 4 1.42 4.21 -16.08
CA HIS A 4 2.13 3.25 -16.93
C HIS A 4 1.63 1.82 -16.67
N ILE A 5 1.25 1.54 -15.42
CA ILE A 5 0.86 0.19 -14.95
C ILE A 5 -0.65 -0.01 -14.97
N ASP A 6 -1.44 1.07 -14.80
CA ASP A 6 -2.89 1.05 -14.61
C ASP A 6 -3.64 1.96 -15.61
N GLY A 7 -2.96 2.46 -16.63
CA GLY A 7 -3.54 3.23 -17.73
C GLY A 7 -3.91 4.68 -17.38
N GLN A 8 -4.42 5.41 -18.39
CA GLN A 8 -4.82 6.82 -18.22
C GLN A 8 -6.09 6.96 -17.38
N THR A 9 -6.15 7.96 -16.51
CA THR A 9 -7.32 8.27 -15.68
C THR A 9 -8.50 8.74 -16.53
N ALA A 10 -9.66 8.08 -16.45
CA ALA A 10 -10.87 8.48 -17.20
C ALA A 10 -11.55 9.73 -16.60
N ARG A 11 -11.25 10.08 -15.35
CA ARG A 11 -11.69 11.32 -14.66
C ARG A 11 -10.59 11.82 -13.72
N PRO A 12 -10.63 13.11 -13.29
CA PRO A 12 -9.66 13.67 -12.34
C PRO A 12 -9.54 12.92 -10.99
N LYS A 13 -10.55 12.07 -10.68
CA LYS A 13 -10.68 11.33 -9.42
C LYS A 13 -10.73 9.81 -9.60
N SER A 14 -10.62 9.27 -10.81
CA SER A 14 -10.74 7.82 -11.03
C SER A 14 -9.63 7.30 -11.92
N PHE A 15 -8.92 6.31 -11.39
CA PHE A 15 -8.10 5.39 -12.16
C PHE A 15 -9.01 4.48 -13.00
N SER A 16 -8.62 4.19 -14.24
CA SER A 16 -9.44 3.38 -15.17
C SER A 16 -9.00 1.92 -15.26
N GLY A 17 -7.76 1.61 -14.89
CA GLY A 17 -7.23 0.25 -14.87
C GLY A 17 -7.70 -0.58 -13.69
N SER A 18 -7.39 -1.88 -13.75
CA SER A 18 -7.85 -2.88 -12.80
C SER A 18 -7.36 -2.65 -11.38
N ILE A 19 -6.13 -2.14 -11.20
CA ILE A 19 -5.57 -1.85 -9.88
C ILE A 19 -6.27 -0.62 -9.31
N GLY A 20 -6.42 0.41 -10.13
CA GLY A 20 -7.14 1.63 -9.81
C GLY A 20 -8.57 1.44 -9.36
N GLN A 21 -9.28 0.52 -10.01
CA GLN A 21 -10.63 0.12 -9.62
C GLN A 21 -10.64 -0.60 -8.28
N GLN A 22 -9.69 -1.52 -8.03
CA GLN A 22 -9.58 -2.21 -6.74
C GLN A 22 -9.27 -1.26 -5.57
N LEU A 23 -8.58 -0.15 -5.84
CA LEU A 23 -8.29 0.89 -4.84
C LEU A 23 -9.53 1.70 -4.40
N THR A 24 -10.71 1.50 -5.01
CA THR A 24 -11.95 2.18 -4.59
C THR A 24 -12.64 1.51 -3.38
N CYS A 25 -12.34 0.24 -3.09
CA CYS A 25 -12.99 -0.54 -2.02
C CYS A 25 -12.04 -0.89 -0.85
N TYR A 26 -10.94 -0.14 -0.68
CA TYR A 26 -9.83 -0.49 0.22
C TYR A 26 -10.16 -0.46 1.73
N GLU A 27 -11.13 0.34 2.17
CA GLU A 27 -11.45 0.54 3.60
C GLU A 27 -12.01 -0.71 4.29
N LYS A 28 -12.47 -1.69 3.49
CA LYS A 28 -13.07 -2.94 3.98
C LYS A 28 -12.21 -4.17 3.68
N LEU A 29 -10.99 -3.98 3.19
CA LEU A 29 -10.16 -5.12 2.79
C LEU A 29 -9.59 -5.83 4.03
N PRO A 30 -9.87 -7.14 4.19
CA PRO A 30 -9.29 -7.96 5.24
C PRO A 30 -7.81 -8.23 4.91
N VAL A 31 -6.97 -8.33 5.93
CA VAL A 31 -5.61 -8.87 5.74
C VAL A 31 -5.75 -10.37 5.49
N LEU A 32 -5.16 -10.86 4.41
CA LEU A 32 -5.12 -12.28 4.03
C LEU A 32 -3.67 -12.78 4.13
N ASP A 33 -3.47 -14.09 4.05
CA ASP A 33 -2.12 -14.65 3.86
C ASP A 33 -1.59 -14.21 2.48
N TYR A 34 -0.62 -13.29 2.49
CA TYR A 34 0.09 -12.79 1.31
C TYR A 34 1.52 -13.36 1.30
N GLY A 35 2.18 -13.38 0.15
CA GLY A 35 3.58 -13.83 0.09
C GLY A 35 4.56 -12.70 0.49
N PRO A 36 5.67 -13.01 1.20
CA PRO A 36 6.68 -12.00 1.53
C PRO A 36 7.31 -11.43 0.28
N THR A 37 7.68 -10.16 0.33
CA THR A 37 8.48 -9.52 -0.72
C THR A 37 9.89 -9.28 -0.21
N ASP A 38 10.90 -9.65 -0.99
CA ASP A 38 12.31 -9.40 -0.69
C ASP A 38 12.62 -7.90 -0.90
N CYS A 39 12.30 -7.08 0.10
CA CYS A 39 12.55 -5.65 0.09
C CYS A 39 13.30 -5.23 1.37
N SER A 40 14.30 -4.37 1.22
CA SER A 40 15.08 -3.84 2.33
C SER A 40 14.44 -2.56 2.87
N ILE A 41 13.94 -2.62 4.11
CA ILE A 41 13.36 -1.44 4.75
C ILE A 41 14.48 -0.60 5.37
N PRO A 42 14.56 0.71 5.06
CA PRO A 42 15.54 1.59 5.69
C PRO A 42 15.27 1.74 7.19
N ASP A 43 16.35 1.78 7.98
CA ASP A 43 16.28 2.07 9.42
C ASP A 43 16.05 3.58 9.61
N ILE A 44 14.80 3.95 9.90
CA ILE A 44 14.35 5.34 10.05
C ILE A 44 13.85 5.56 11.47
N ASP A 45 14.37 6.60 12.13
CA ASP A 45 13.86 7.01 13.45
C ASP A 45 12.41 7.52 13.33
N ARG A 46 11.51 6.75 13.96
CA ARG A 46 10.05 6.96 13.97
C ARG A 46 9.64 8.32 14.54
N ASN A 47 10.46 8.93 15.39
CA ASN A 47 10.15 10.21 16.02
C ASN A 47 10.08 11.38 15.01
N PHE A 48 10.71 11.22 13.84
CA PHE A 48 10.66 12.23 12.77
C PHE A 48 9.51 12.01 11.78
N LEU A 49 8.74 10.94 11.93
CA LEU A 49 7.71 10.56 10.96
C LEU A 49 6.33 11.07 11.38
N SER A 50 5.57 11.57 10.41
CA SER A 50 4.14 11.81 10.60
C SER A 50 3.38 10.48 10.79
N LYS A 51 2.15 10.54 11.30
CA LYS A 51 1.30 9.34 11.45
C LYS A 51 1.15 8.56 10.14
N ASP A 52 1.07 9.26 9.01
CA ASP A 52 0.91 8.64 7.69
C ASP A 52 2.19 7.95 7.21
N GLN A 53 3.36 8.53 7.53
CA GLN A 53 4.66 7.95 7.21
C GLN A 53 4.98 6.76 8.14
N GLN A 54 4.58 6.83 9.41
CA GLN A 54 4.69 5.71 10.34
C GLN A 54 3.84 4.53 9.87
N TYR A 55 2.60 4.79 9.40
CA TYR A 55 1.77 3.73 8.82
C TYR A 55 2.42 3.09 7.59
N LEU A 56 2.98 3.90 6.69
CA LEU A 56 3.72 3.41 5.52
C LEU A 56 4.90 2.51 5.93
N LEU A 57 5.68 2.93 6.94
CA LEU A 57 6.81 2.16 7.44
C LEU A 57 6.36 0.85 8.09
N ASP A 58 5.31 0.87 8.92
CA ASP A 58 4.80 -0.31 9.61
C ASP A 58 4.27 -1.37 8.62
N ILE A 59 3.50 -0.96 7.60
CA ILE A 59 2.98 -1.90 6.59
C ILE A 59 4.07 -2.43 5.66
N SER A 60 5.09 -1.63 5.36
CA SER A 60 6.24 -2.07 4.57
C SER A 60 7.06 -3.12 5.32
N ASN A 61 7.30 -2.91 6.62
CA ASN A 61 7.95 -3.90 7.49
C ASN A 61 7.12 -5.20 7.58
N ALA A 62 5.80 -5.09 7.74
CA ALA A 62 4.94 -6.26 7.78
C ALA A 62 4.99 -7.10 6.50
N ILE A 63 5.10 -6.45 5.35
CA ILE A 63 5.24 -7.10 4.04
C ILE A 63 6.62 -7.77 3.88
N SER A 64 7.68 -7.08 4.29
CA SER A 64 9.05 -7.59 4.20
C SER A 64 9.31 -8.78 5.15
N LEU A 65 8.75 -8.73 6.36
CA LEU A 65 8.94 -9.75 7.41
C LEU A 65 7.92 -10.89 7.38
N ASP A 66 6.99 -10.89 6.42
CA ASP A 66 5.86 -11.83 6.37
C ASP A 66 5.01 -11.89 7.65
N HIS A 67 4.94 -10.78 8.39
CA HIS A 67 4.29 -10.74 9.69
C HIS A 67 3.46 -9.47 9.80
N TYR A 68 2.13 -9.64 9.77
CA TYR A 68 1.18 -8.53 9.85
C TYR A 68 0.62 -8.36 11.28
N PRO A 69 1.01 -7.30 12.02
CA PRO A 69 0.52 -7.09 13.38
C PRO A 69 -1.00 -6.81 13.43
N GLU A 70 -1.70 -7.37 14.42
CA GLU A 70 -3.15 -7.20 14.57
C GLU A 70 -3.55 -5.74 14.83
N ASP A 71 -2.71 -4.98 15.55
CA ASP A 71 -2.93 -3.55 15.78
C ASP A 71 -2.84 -2.74 14.48
N LEU A 72 -1.90 -3.09 13.59
CA LEU A 72 -1.78 -2.50 12.26
C LEU A 72 -3.01 -2.81 11.40
N ALA A 73 -3.66 -3.97 11.61
CA ALA A 73 -4.84 -4.37 10.83
C ALA A 73 -6.09 -3.56 11.21
N LYS A 74 -6.15 -3.09 12.45
CA LYS A 74 -7.23 -2.27 13.01
C LYS A 74 -7.04 -0.77 12.71
N ARG A 75 -5.83 -0.34 12.31
CA ARG A 75 -5.57 1.06 11.94
C ARG A 75 -6.28 1.38 10.63
N ASN A 76 -7.22 2.32 10.70
CA ASN A 76 -7.92 2.81 9.53
C ASN A 76 -6.99 3.78 8.78
N PRO A 77 -6.75 3.61 7.48
CA PRO A 77 -5.84 4.49 6.75
C PRO A 77 -6.34 5.93 6.60
N SER A 78 -7.57 6.31 6.99
CA SER A 78 -8.15 7.65 6.70
C SER A 78 -8.32 8.51 7.96
N ALA A 79 -8.13 9.84 7.95
CA ALA A 79 -8.13 10.79 6.84
C ALA A 79 -6.71 11.31 6.48
N LEU A 80 -6.27 10.95 5.28
CA LEU A 80 -4.93 11.25 4.78
C LEU A 80 -4.88 12.67 4.23
N PHE A 81 -4.53 13.60 5.10
CA PHE A 81 -4.33 15.00 4.73
C PHE A 81 -2.82 15.23 4.48
N HIS A 82 -2.54 16.00 3.42
CA HIS A 82 -1.27 16.61 3.01
C HIS A 82 -0.52 16.01 1.79
N SER A 83 -0.54 14.70 1.49
CA SER A 83 0.10 14.16 0.27
C SER A 83 -0.73 13.09 -0.47
N ARG A 84 -1.13 13.40 -1.71
CA ARG A 84 -1.89 12.50 -2.60
C ARG A 84 -1.14 11.21 -2.92
N TRP A 85 0.20 11.26 -2.97
CA TRP A 85 1.03 10.09 -3.26
C TRP A 85 1.06 9.11 -2.09
N LEU A 86 1.25 9.62 -0.86
CA LEU A 86 1.36 8.78 0.34
C LEU A 86 0.06 8.01 0.61
N THR A 87 -1.07 8.67 0.33
CA THR A 87 -2.38 8.02 0.35
C THR A 87 -2.48 6.87 -0.65
N ALA A 88 -2.02 7.08 -1.89
CA ALA A 88 -2.06 6.05 -2.91
C ALA A 88 -1.15 4.87 -2.54
N ALA A 89 0.06 5.15 -2.06
CA ALA A 89 1.02 4.14 -1.60
C ALA A 89 0.45 3.26 -0.48
N ASN A 90 -0.10 3.88 0.58
CA ASN A 90 -0.71 3.16 1.70
C ASN A 90 -1.88 2.26 1.25
N ARG A 91 -2.70 2.72 0.30
CA ARG A 91 -3.81 1.93 -0.25
C ARG A 91 -3.33 0.73 -1.07
N VAL A 92 -2.24 0.89 -1.81
CA VAL A 92 -1.66 -0.19 -2.63
C VAL A 92 -1.04 -1.27 -1.76
N LEU A 93 -0.31 -0.88 -0.71
CA LEU A 93 0.25 -1.84 0.25
C LEU A 93 -0.86 -2.59 0.99
N ARG A 94 -1.94 -1.91 1.37
CA ARG A 94 -3.12 -2.58 1.96
C ARG A 94 -3.79 -3.55 1.00
N LEU A 95 -3.88 -3.19 -0.29
CA LEU A 95 -4.41 -4.09 -1.32
C LEU A 95 -3.55 -5.34 -1.47
N TYR A 96 -2.22 -5.18 -1.46
CA TYR A 96 -1.27 -6.29 -1.51
C TYR A 96 -1.46 -7.26 -0.33
N THR A 97 -1.53 -6.73 0.89
CA THR A 97 -1.70 -7.55 2.11
C THR A 97 -3.09 -8.20 2.19
N SER A 98 -4.00 -7.82 1.30
CA SER A 98 -5.35 -8.35 1.21
C SER A 98 -5.52 -9.26 -0.02
N SER A 99 -4.42 -9.65 -0.67
CA SER A 99 -4.40 -10.44 -1.90
C SER A 99 -3.60 -11.73 -1.68
N ILE A 100 -4.26 -12.88 -1.79
CA ILE A 100 -3.61 -14.20 -1.66
C ILE A 100 -2.65 -14.47 -2.83
N ASP A 101 -3.03 -14.06 -4.05
CA ASP A 101 -2.20 -14.16 -5.24
C ASP A 101 -2.12 -12.79 -5.94
N PRO A 102 -1.24 -11.88 -5.47
CA PRO A 102 -1.13 -10.56 -6.04
C PRO A 102 -0.53 -10.63 -7.45
N SER A 103 -1.10 -9.86 -8.37
CA SER A 103 -0.62 -9.80 -9.76
C SER A 103 0.84 -9.32 -9.85
N GLY A 104 1.55 -9.70 -10.93
CA GLY A 104 2.93 -9.26 -11.15
C GLY A 104 3.08 -7.74 -11.11
N ASN A 105 2.14 -7.00 -11.71
CA ASN A 105 2.09 -5.54 -11.68
C ASN A 105 1.93 -4.99 -10.26
N LEU A 106 1.13 -5.64 -9.41
CA LEU A 106 0.94 -5.23 -8.02
C LEU A 106 2.23 -5.48 -7.20
N LYS A 107 2.88 -6.64 -7.40
CA LYS A 107 4.18 -6.95 -6.79
C LYS A 107 5.25 -5.92 -7.18
N GLU A 108 5.30 -5.53 -8.45
CA GLU A 108 6.26 -4.52 -8.94
C GLU A 108 6.03 -3.14 -8.30
N ILE A 109 4.77 -2.69 -8.19
CA ILE A 109 4.46 -1.42 -7.52
C ILE A 109 4.84 -1.46 -6.04
N VAL A 110 4.53 -2.56 -5.34
CA VAL A 110 4.87 -2.74 -3.93
C VAL A 110 6.38 -2.68 -3.73
N CYS A 111 7.13 -3.41 -4.54
CA CYS A 111 8.59 -3.38 -4.52
C CYS A 111 9.15 -1.97 -4.73
N PHE A 112 8.56 -1.18 -5.64
CA PHE A 112 8.96 0.21 -5.84
C PHE A 112 8.58 1.16 -4.69
N ILE A 113 7.47 0.91 -3.99
CA ILE A 113 7.07 1.75 -2.85
C ILE A 113 7.98 1.50 -1.64
N VAL A 114 8.43 0.25 -1.50
CA VAL A 114 9.15 -0.24 -0.32
C VAL A 114 10.67 -0.05 -0.44
N ASN A 115 11.22 -0.03 -1.67
CA ASN A 115 12.63 0.30 -1.97
C ASN A 115 12.87 1.81 -2.14
#